data_AF-A0A7G1NKF8-F1
#
_entry.id   AF-A0A7G1NKF8-F1
#
_cell.length_a   1.000
_cell.length_b   1.000
_cell.length_c   1.000
_cell.angle_alpha   90.00
_cell.angle_beta   90.00
_cell.angle_gamma   90.00
#
_symmetry.space_group_name_H-M   'P 1'
#
loop_
_entity.id
_entity.type
_entity.pdbx_description
1 polymer ?
#
loop_
_entity_poly.entity_id
_entity_poly.type
_entity_poly.pdbx_seq_one_letter_code
_entity_poly.pdbx_strand_id
1 'polypeptide(L)'
;MLIMDETAVDDWSPADNPYAIAVSEAQWARRDVALCVRRIHAGNEVVGGFDSRQIDARHLCIALRQLLTAETLEQAALADLGMDPMVGQTLEQARKRFELSLPDITQIRNGLIHFENWSRGLGHGPQSQRVKAGDEPRDVARAFWGFGYDITTDTVSMGPYRINVTAAEEAAAELAHAIYMAARAVDMKNTADHRDAAAQVLTDAEVPCAPAGPVQVSAGLDGRVWLSLDSTAVAGGAERRTLSRKALSALAGAGFGITSLGQFQAADPALRLAAGQALRIEPCAARQALATAPQG
;
A
#
# COMPACT_ATOMS: atom_id res chain seq x y z
N MET A 1 -12.29 24.26 -18.25
CA MET A 1 -13.50 23.54 -17.78
C MET A 1 -13.43 22.16 -18.41
N LEU A 2 -12.73 21.25 -17.73
CA LEU A 2 -12.57 19.87 -18.19
C LEU A 2 -13.87 19.14 -17.91
N ILE A 3 -14.48 18.62 -18.97
CA ILE A 3 -15.60 17.70 -18.92
C ILE A 3 -15.07 16.46 -18.19
N MET A 4 -15.51 16.27 -16.94
CA MET A 4 -15.33 15.01 -16.22
C MET A 4 -16.16 13.97 -16.95
N ASP A 5 -15.46 13.03 -17.57
CA ASP A 5 -16.04 11.88 -18.23
C ASP A 5 -16.85 11.07 -17.20
N GLU A 6 -18.11 10.77 -17.53
CA GLU A 6 -19.10 10.05 -16.70
C GLU A 6 -18.76 8.55 -16.56
N THR A 7 -17.53 8.17 -16.92
CA THR A 7 -16.94 6.84 -16.85
C THR A 7 -15.77 6.77 -15.88
N ALA A 8 -15.69 7.70 -14.91
CA ALA A 8 -14.80 7.55 -13.76
C ALA A 8 -15.17 6.28 -12.99
N VAL A 9 -14.63 5.15 -13.46
CA VAL A 9 -14.47 3.92 -12.70
C VAL A 9 -13.85 4.37 -11.40
N ASP A 10 -14.54 4.08 -10.30
CA ASP A 10 -14.04 4.34 -8.96
C ASP A 10 -12.77 3.48 -8.80
N ASP A 11 -11.62 4.03 -9.14
CA ASP A 11 -10.34 3.33 -9.09
C ASP A 11 -10.05 2.92 -7.63
N TRP A 12 -9.40 1.76 -7.48
CA TRP A 12 -9.00 1.23 -6.18
C TRP A 12 -8.24 2.29 -5.34
N SER A 13 -8.65 2.46 -4.08
CA SER A 13 -8.06 3.42 -3.16
C SER A 13 -7.43 2.71 -1.96
N PRO A 14 -6.15 2.99 -1.64
CA PRO A 14 -5.54 2.56 -0.38
C PRO A 14 -6.37 2.99 0.85
N ALA A 15 -7.12 4.10 0.78
CA ALA A 15 -7.86 4.61 1.93
C ALA A 15 -8.99 3.67 2.42
N ASP A 16 -9.34 2.63 1.67
CA ASP A 16 -10.39 1.67 2.00
C ASP A 16 -9.94 0.63 3.05
N ASN A 17 -8.66 0.61 3.42
CA ASN A 17 -8.09 -0.38 4.34
C ASN A 17 -7.10 0.27 5.34
N PRO A 18 -7.27 0.11 6.67
CA PRO A 18 -6.36 0.68 7.68
C PRO A 18 -4.90 0.20 7.54
N TYR A 19 -4.68 -0.98 6.97
CA TYR A 19 -3.34 -1.52 6.72
C TYR A 19 -2.62 -0.83 5.55
N ALA A 20 -3.36 -0.12 4.69
CA ALA A 20 -2.80 0.59 3.55
C ALA A 20 -2.09 1.90 3.91
N ILE A 21 -1.97 2.24 5.20
CA ILE A 21 -1.10 3.33 5.66
C ILE A 21 0.34 3.14 5.14
N ALA A 22 0.80 1.89 5.04
CA ALA A 22 2.09 1.56 4.43
C ALA A 22 2.20 2.04 2.98
N VAL A 23 1.12 1.94 2.19
CA VAL A 23 1.08 2.43 0.80
C VAL A 23 1.20 3.95 0.77
N SER A 24 0.44 4.66 1.59
CA SER A 24 0.49 6.12 1.67
C SER A 24 1.90 6.61 2.05
N GLU A 25 2.46 6.08 3.13
CA GLU A 25 3.81 6.42 3.60
C GLU A 25 4.88 6.07 2.57
N ALA A 26 4.74 4.94 1.88
CA ALA A 26 5.66 4.56 0.80
C ALA A 26 5.61 5.53 -0.39
N GLN A 27 4.42 6.02 -0.77
CA GLN A 27 4.29 7.00 -1.85
C GLN A 27 4.90 8.35 -1.45
N TRP A 28 4.65 8.84 -0.23
CA TRP A 28 5.28 10.07 0.26
C TRP A 28 6.81 9.94 0.30
N ALA A 29 7.32 8.87 0.90
CA ALA A 29 8.76 8.60 0.94
C ALA A 29 9.37 8.54 -0.47
N ARG A 30 8.72 7.88 -1.44
CA ARG A 30 9.17 7.85 -2.83
C ARG A 30 9.21 9.24 -3.47
N ARG A 31 8.19 10.09 -3.21
CA ARG A 31 8.17 11.47 -3.74
C ARG A 31 9.28 12.32 -3.12
N ASP A 32 9.55 12.14 -1.83
CA ASP A 32 10.64 12.81 -1.13
C ASP A 32 12.00 12.39 -1.68
N VAL A 33 12.20 11.09 -1.96
CA VAL A 33 13.41 10.59 -2.64
C VAL A 33 13.59 11.28 -3.99
N ALA A 34 12.57 11.26 -4.85
CA ALA A 34 12.64 11.89 -6.17
C ALA A 34 12.85 13.42 -6.10
N LEU A 35 12.32 14.09 -5.06
CA LEU A 35 12.58 15.50 -4.83
C LEU A 35 14.03 15.75 -4.40
N CYS A 36 14.54 14.96 -3.44
CA CYS A 36 15.90 15.09 -2.94
C CYS A 36 16.93 14.82 -4.05
N VAL A 37 16.78 13.73 -4.81
CA VAL A 37 17.67 13.39 -5.95
C VAL A 37 17.71 14.56 -6.94
N ARG A 38 16.55 15.05 -7.38
CA ARG A 38 16.49 16.20 -8.30
C ARG A 38 17.17 17.44 -7.75
N ARG A 39 16.98 17.75 -6.46
CA ARG A 39 17.62 18.93 -5.83
C ARG A 39 19.11 18.76 -5.64
N ILE A 40 19.59 17.56 -5.32
CA ILE A 40 21.03 17.25 -5.24
C ILE A 40 21.70 17.48 -6.60
N HIS A 41 21.08 17.00 -7.68
CA HIS A 41 21.64 17.11 -9.03
C HIS A 41 21.48 18.51 -9.64
N ALA A 42 20.40 19.24 -9.32
CA ALA A 42 20.18 20.60 -9.82
C ALA A 42 20.90 21.67 -8.99
N GLY A 43 21.06 21.44 -7.70
CA GLY A 43 21.47 22.46 -6.74
C GLY A 43 22.89 22.94 -6.96
N ASN A 44 23.14 24.22 -6.69
CA ASN A 44 24.43 24.84 -6.38
C ASN A 44 24.24 25.97 -5.34
N GLU A 45 23.10 25.94 -4.65
CA GLU A 45 22.67 26.98 -3.74
C GLU A 45 23.40 26.86 -2.40
N VAL A 46 23.81 28.01 -1.87
CA VAL A 46 24.43 28.10 -0.56
C VAL A 46 23.40 28.66 0.42
N VAL A 47 22.94 27.81 1.35
CA VAL A 47 21.99 28.18 2.40
C VAL A 47 22.77 28.45 3.68
N GLY A 48 22.88 29.72 4.08
CA GLY A 48 23.57 30.10 5.32
C GLY A 48 25.05 29.65 5.38
N GLY A 49 25.71 29.55 4.23
CA GLY A 49 27.10 29.07 4.13
C GLY A 49 27.25 27.55 3.90
N PHE A 50 26.15 26.79 3.84
CA PHE A 50 26.14 25.36 3.55
C PHE A 50 25.70 25.07 2.11
N ASP A 51 26.37 24.14 1.43
CA ASP A 51 25.91 23.59 0.15
C ASP A 51 24.58 22.85 0.38
N SER A 52 23.51 23.29 -0.29
CA SER A 52 22.17 22.71 -0.16
C SER A 52 22.14 21.23 -0.50
N ARG A 53 23.05 20.74 -1.35
CA ARG A 53 23.18 19.30 -1.67
C ARG A 53 23.46 18.45 -0.44
N GLN A 54 24.19 18.99 0.55
CA GLN A 54 24.48 18.27 1.80
C GLN A 54 23.21 18.09 2.64
N ILE A 55 22.33 19.09 2.65
CA ILE A 55 21.06 19.06 3.37
C ILE A 55 20.14 18.04 2.68
N ASP A 56 20.02 18.14 1.36
CA ASP A 56 19.15 17.26 0.57
C ASP A 56 19.62 15.80 0.60
N ALA A 57 20.94 15.55 0.64
CA ALA A 57 21.50 14.22 0.85
C ALA A 57 21.14 13.60 2.21
N ARG A 58 21.04 14.40 3.28
CA ARG A 58 20.57 13.91 4.58
C ARG A 58 19.10 13.54 4.53
N HIS A 59 18.28 14.40 3.93
CA HIS A 59 16.84 14.12 3.77
C HIS A 59 16.59 12.89 2.89
N LEU A 60 17.36 12.71 1.82
CA LEU A 60 17.32 11.51 0.99
C LEU A 60 17.48 10.23 1.83
N CYS A 61 18.49 10.19 2.70
CA CYS A 61 18.74 9.01 3.55
C CYS A 61 17.59 8.72 4.54
N ILE A 62 16.94 9.77 5.04
CA ILE A 62 15.79 9.66 5.94
C ILE A 62 14.58 9.11 5.17
N ALA A 63 14.28 9.66 3.99
CA ALA A 63 13.18 9.21 3.14
C ALA A 63 13.34 7.75 2.70
N LEU A 64 14.55 7.35 2.29
CA LEU A 64 14.86 5.95 1.96
C LEU A 64 14.61 5.00 3.13
N ARG A 65 14.85 5.43 4.37
CA ARG A 65 14.52 4.62 5.55
C ARG A 65 13.02 4.56 5.82
N GLN A 66 12.29 5.65 5.64
CA GLN A 66 10.83 5.65 5.79
C GLN A 66 10.19 4.60 4.89
N LEU A 67 10.72 4.41 3.67
CA LEU A 67 10.26 3.36 2.77
C LEU A 67 10.47 1.94 3.33
N LEU A 68 11.63 1.66 3.93
CA LEU A 68 11.87 0.39 4.64
C LEU A 68 10.98 0.23 5.88
N THR A 69 10.53 1.32 6.51
CA THR A 69 9.57 1.25 7.62
C THR A 69 8.18 0.90 7.10
N ALA A 70 7.74 1.53 6.01
CA ALA A 70 6.49 1.21 5.33
C ALA A 70 6.46 -0.27 4.88
N GLU A 71 7.56 -0.79 4.33
CA GLU A 71 7.68 -2.21 3.99
C GLU A 71 7.48 -3.11 5.22
N THR A 72 8.10 -2.78 6.35
CA THR A 72 7.97 -3.59 7.57
C THR A 72 6.54 -3.56 8.13
N LEU A 73 5.86 -2.42 8.02
CA LEU A 73 4.44 -2.30 8.38
C LEU A 73 3.57 -3.20 7.48
N GLU A 74 3.84 -3.20 6.18
CA GLU A 74 3.11 -4.06 5.24
C GLU A 74 3.36 -5.55 5.51
N GLN A 75 4.61 -5.97 5.77
CA GLN A 75 4.91 -7.36 6.14
C GLN A 75 4.14 -7.82 7.39
N ALA A 76 4.09 -6.96 8.41
CA ALA A 76 3.32 -7.25 9.63
C ALA A 76 1.83 -7.41 9.30
N ALA A 77 1.27 -6.51 8.49
CA ALA A 77 -0.12 -6.60 8.05
C ALA A 77 -0.41 -7.91 7.28
N LEU A 78 0.46 -8.30 6.34
CA LEU A 78 0.30 -9.56 5.61
C LEU A 78 0.28 -10.77 6.54
N ALA A 79 1.14 -10.79 7.55
CA ALA A 79 1.20 -11.86 8.55
C ALA A 79 -0.05 -11.90 9.43
N ASP A 80 -0.48 -10.74 9.96
CA ASP A 80 -1.65 -10.62 10.84
C ASP A 80 -2.94 -11.03 10.11
N LEU A 81 -3.03 -10.73 8.81
CA LEU A 81 -4.18 -11.07 7.97
C LEU A 81 -4.15 -12.50 7.41
N GLY A 82 -3.08 -13.27 7.70
CA GLY A 82 -2.94 -14.64 7.21
C GLY A 82 -2.91 -14.72 5.68
N MET A 83 -2.29 -13.73 5.03
CA MET A 83 -2.14 -13.72 3.57
C MET A 83 -1.28 -14.88 3.07
N ASP A 84 -1.43 -15.25 1.79
CA ASP A 84 -0.57 -16.24 1.15
C ASP A 84 0.91 -15.85 1.36
N PRO A 85 1.76 -16.76 1.92
CA PRO A 85 3.17 -16.50 2.14
C PRO A 85 3.94 -16.02 0.90
N MET A 86 3.48 -16.36 -0.31
CA MET A 86 4.09 -15.88 -1.55
C MET A 86 4.02 -14.36 -1.72
N VAL A 87 2.98 -13.70 -1.18
CA VAL A 87 2.87 -12.23 -1.21
C VAL A 87 3.98 -11.61 -0.36
N GLY A 88 4.14 -12.07 0.88
CA GLY A 88 5.20 -11.59 1.78
C GLY A 88 6.61 -11.90 1.28
N GLN A 89 6.82 -13.08 0.68
CA GLN A 89 8.09 -13.43 0.05
C GLN A 89 8.44 -12.52 -1.14
N THR A 90 7.46 -12.13 -1.95
CA THR A 90 7.66 -11.21 -3.07
C THR A 90 8.07 -9.82 -2.58
N LEU A 91 7.42 -9.33 -1.52
CA LEU A 91 7.78 -8.06 -0.88
C LEU A 91 9.19 -8.11 -0.25
N GLU A 92 9.53 -9.20 0.43
CA GLU A 92 10.86 -9.42 1.01
C GLU A 92 11.97 -9.47 -0.06
N GLN A 93 11.68 -10.05 -1.23
CA GLN A 93 12.62 -10.01 -2.35
C GLN A 93 12.85 -8.58 -2.88
N ALA A 94 11.79 -7.77 -2.95
CA ALA A 94 11.91 -6.37 -3.33
C ALA A 94 12.74 -5.57 -2.30
N ARG A 95 12.54 -5.83 -1.00
CA ARG A 95 13.38 -5.28 0.08
C ARG A 95 14.85 -5.64 -0.12
N LYS A 96 15.17 -6.91 -0.42
CA LYS A 96 16.55 -7.34 -0.67
C LYS A 96 17.17 -6.63 -1.86
N ARG A 97 16.43 -6.46 -2.96
CA ARG A 97 16.90 -5.68 -4.12
C ARG A 97 17.19 -4.22 -3.75
N PHE A 98 16.29 -3.61 -2.98
CA PHE A 98 16.48 -2.25 -2.46
C PHE A 98 17.77 -2.11 -1.63
N GLU A 99 17.99 -3.02 -0.67
CA GLU A 99 19.17 -3.02 0.20
C GLU A 99 20.47 -3.31 -0.59
N LEU A 100 20.39 -4.13 -1.66
CA LEU A 100 21.52 -4.37 -2.57
C LEU A 100 21.86 -3.14 -3.43
N SER A 101 20.86 -2.41 -3.90
CA SER A 101 21.05 -1.17 -4.68
C SER A 101 21.57 -0.01 -3.84
N LEU A 102 21.30 -0.02 -2.54
CA LEU A 102 21.69 1.02 -1.59
C LEU A 102 22.44 0.40 -0.40
N PRO A 103 23.65 -0.14 -0.66
CA PRO A 103 24.43 -0.80 0.38
C PRO A 103 24.68 0.18 1.53
N ASP A 104 24.59 -0.30 2.77
CA ASP A 104 24.79 0.49 3.99
C ASP A 104 23.76 1.60 4.30
N ILE A 105 22.65 1.74 3.55
CA ILE A 105 21.62 2.76 3.86
C ILE A 105 21.17 2.72 5.32
N THR A 106 21.03 1.53 5.89
CA THR A 106 20.70 1.32 7.31
C THR A 106 21.75 1.90 8.25
N GLN A 107 23.03 1.73 7.95
CA GLN A 107 24.12 2.23 8.78
C GLN A 107 24.24 3.76 8.67
N ILE A 108 24.10 4.31 7.45
CA ILE A 108 24.07 5.77 7.22
C ILE A 108 22.94 6.40 8.03
N ARG A 109 21.71 5.86 7.94
CA ARG A 109 20.57 6.32 8.73
C ARG A 109 20.85 6.26 10.23
N ASN A 110 21.39 5.15 10.72
CA ASN A 110 21.63 4.99 12.16
C ASN A 110 22.61 6.06 12.67
N GLY A 111 23.63 6.41 11.89
CA GLY A 111 24.50 7.54 12.20
C GLY A 111 23.79 8.89 12.19
N LEU A 112 22.79 9.09 11.33
CA LEU A 112 22.02 10.34 11.24
C LEU A 112 21.00 10.51 12.38
N ILE A 113 20.31 9.44 12.77
CA ILE A 113 19.19 9.49 13.72
C ILE A 113 19.65 9.23 15.16
N HIS A 114 20.55 8.28 15.36
CA HIS A 114 21.04 7.89 16.69
C HIS A 114 22.44 8.47 16.95
N PHE A 115 22.71 9.68 16.43
CA PHE A 115 24.05 10.28 16.38
C PHE A 115 24.72 10.33 17.77
N GLU A 116 23.95 10.51 18.84
CA GLU A 116 24.41 10.56 20.22
C GLU A 116 24.98 9.23 20.71
N ASN A 117 24.37 8.11 20.32
CA ASN A 117 24.82 6.77 20.69
C ASN A 117 25.84 6.24 19.68
N TRP A 118 25.60 6.51 18.41
CA TRP A 118 26.43 6.09 17.29
C TRP A 118 27.84 6.67 17.35
N SER A 119 27.97 8.00 17.48
CA SER A 119 29.29 8.64 17.54
C SER A 119 30.10 8.23 18.76
N ARG A 120 29.45 7.79 19.84
CA ARG A 120 30.09 7.37 21.10
C ARG A 120 30.43 5.88 21.16
N GLY A 121 30.11 5.10 20.12
CA GLY A 121 30.30 3.65 20.17
C GLY A 121 29.32 2.94 21.13
N LEU A 122 28.19 3.57 21.47
CA LEU A 122 27.18 3.03 22.38
C LEU A 122 26.05 2.35 21.60
N GLY A 123 25.29 1.48 22.27
CA GLY A 123 24.15 0.77 21.69
C GLY A 123 24.54 -0.48 20.89
N HIS A 124 23.78 -0.78 19.84
CA HIS A 124 23.94 -1.95 18.98
C HIS A 124 24.38 -1.50 17.58
N GLY A 125 25.60 -1.86 17.17
CA GLY A 125 26.13 -1.52 15.85
C GLY A 125 27.63 -1.77 15.72
N PRO A 126 28.20 -1.65 14.50
CA PRO A 126 29.61 -1.96 14.24
C PRO A 126 30.59 -1.14 15.09
N GLN A 127 30.26 0.11 15.41
CA GLN A 127 31.02 0.96 16.32
C GLN A 127 31.09 0.40 17.76
N SER A 128 29.98 -0.14 18.26
CA SER A 128 29.89 -0.72 19.61
C SER A 128 30.65 -2.03 19.68
N GLN A 129 30.66 -2.81 18.59
CA GLN A 129 31.49 -4.00 18.47
C GLN A 129 32.98 -3.66 18.53
N ARG A 130 33.42 -2.59 17.86
CA ARG A 130 34.82 -2.12 17.90
C ARG A 130 35.24 -1.65 19.29
N VAL A 131 34.42 -0.85 19.97
CA VAL A 131 34.70 -0.44 21.36
C VAL A 131 34.78 -1.67 22.30
N LYS A 132 33.87 -2.64 22.15
CA LYS A 132 33.91 -3.89 22.92
C LYS A 132 35.14 -4.75 22.61
N ALA A 133 35.68 -4.65 21.40
CA ALA A 133 36.92 -5.32 20.99
C ALA A 133 38.19 -4.61 21.52
N GLY A 134 38.05 -3.46 22.18
CA GLY A 134 39.16 -2.73 22.80
C GLY A 134 39.66 -1.52 21.99
N ASP A 135 39.01 -1.16 20.88
CA ASP A 135 39.37 0.06 20.15
C ASP A 135 39.08 1.31 20.99
N GLU A 136 39.99 2.29 20.92
CA GLU A 136 39.83 3.57 21.60
C GLU A 136 38.57 4.32 21.11
N PRO A 137 37.64 4.72 22.01
CA PRO A 137 36.38 5.35 21.62
C PRO A 137 36.54 6.58 20.73
N ARG A 138 37.62 7.35 20.92
CA ARG A 138 37.94 8.51 20.08
C ARG A 138 38.23 8.12 18.63
N ASP A 139 38.94 7.02 18.42
CA ASP A 139 39.31 6.54 17.09
C ASP A 139 38.12 5.92 16.38
N VAL A 140 37.26 5.22 17.12
CA VAL A 140 35.95 4.78 16.62
C VAL A 140 35.11 5.99 16.22
N ALA A 141 34.96 7.01 17.07
CA ALA A 141 34.22 8.22 16.73
C ALA A 141 34.76 8.89 15.46
N ARG A 142 36.10 9.03 15.34
CA ARG A 142 36.75 9.59 14.14
C ARG A 142 36.45 8.80 12.87
N ALA A 143 36.30 7.48 12.96
CA ALA A 143 35.99 6.63 11.81
C ALA A 143 34.52 6.75 11.34
N PHE A 144 33.58 7.09 12.24
CA PHE A 144 32.14 7.01 11.96
C PHE A 144 31.37 8.35 12.00
N TRP A 145 32.00 9.47 12.38
CA TRP A 145 31.30 10.76 12.57
C TRP A 145 30.95 11.51 11.27
N GLY A 146 31.74 11.34 10.20
CA GLY A 146 31.70 12.23 9.05
C GLY A 146 30.58 11.88 8.08
N PHE A 147 29.66 12.82 7.86
CA PHE A 147 28.66 12.75 6.79
C PHE A 147 29.05 13.68 5.63
N GLY A 148 28.88 13.22 4.40
CA GLY A 148 29.05 14.09 3.25
C GLY A 148 28.55 13.49 1.94
N TYR A 149 28.02 14.36 1.08
CA TYR A 149 27.77 14.10 -0.32
C TYR A 149 28.96 14.56 -1.18
N ASP A 150 29.43 13.69 -2.06
CA ASP A 150 30.48 13.96 -3.04
C ASP A 150 29.88 14.05 -4.45
N ILE A 151 29.97 15.23 -5.04
CA ILE A 151 29.46 15.50 -6.39
C ILE A 151 30.22 14.77 -7.49
N THR A 152 31.50 14.47 -7.27
CA THR A 152 32.35 13.84 -8.31
C THR A 152 32.01 12.37 -8.49
N THR A 153 31.57 11.72 -7.41
CA THR A 153 31.22 10.30 -7.37
C THR A 153 29.72 10.04 -7.20
N ASP A 154 28.91 11.11 -7.12
CA ASP A 154 27.47 11.07 -6.85
C ASP A 154 27.12 10.18 -5.63
N THR A 155 27.92 10.29 -4.58
CA THR A 155 27.91 9.35 -3.45
C THR A 155 27.67 10.08 -2.14
N VAL A 156 26.75 9.56 -1.34
CA VAL A 156 26.59 9.94 0.07
C VAL A 156 27.41 9.00 0.92
N SER A 157 28.13 9.55 1.90
CA SER A 157 28.95 8.81 2.84
C SER A 157 28.62 9.15 4.29
N MET A 158 28.72 8.15 5.16
CA MET A 158 28.75 8.30 6.62
C MET A 158 29.85 7.41 7.18
N GLY A 159 31.00 7.98 7.53
CA GLY A 159 32.18 7.20 7.89
C GLY A 159 32.58 6.23 6.77
N PRO A 160 32.65 4.91 7.02
CA PRO A 160 32.99 3.93 5.98
C PRO A 160 31.83 3.59 5.04
N TYR A 161 30.60 3.98 5.37
CA TYR A 161 29.39 3.57 4.68
C TYR A 161 29.07 4.48 3.50
N ARG A 162 28.57 3.91 2.40
CA ARG A 162 28.34 4.66 1.15
C ARG A 162 27.12 4.18 0.38
N ILE A 163 26.33 5.13 -0.13
CA ILE A 163 25.27 4.89 -1.13
C ILE A 163 25.47 5.80 -2.34
N ASN A 164 25.07 5.31 -3.52
CA ASN A 164 25.02 6.12 -4.73
C ASN A 164 23.66 6.81 -4.87
N VAL A 165 23.64 8.10 -5.17
CA VAL A 165 22.40 8.90 -5.26
C VAL A 165 21.60 8.54 -6.50
N THR A 166 22.25 8.33 -7.65
CA THR A 166 21.60 7.92 -8.91
C THR A 166 20.79 6.62 -8.76
N ALA A 167 21.24 5.67 -7.93
CA ALA A 167 20.52 4.41 -7.69
C ALA A 167 19.25 4.57 -6.82
N ALA A 168 19.09 5.70 -6.10
CA ALA A 168 18.07 5.84 -5.08
C ALA A 168 16.64 5.93 -5.63
N GLU A 169 16.43 6.61 -6.76
CA GLU A 169 15.09 6.81 -7.30
C GLU A 169 14.47 5.51 -7.83
N GLU A 170 15.24 4.73 -8.59
CA GLU A 170 14.79 3.43 -9.12
C GLU A 170 14.54 2.43 -7.99
N ALA A 171 15.49 2.30 -7.05
CA ALA A 171 15.32 1.43 -5.90
C ALA A 171 14.07 1.79 -5.09
N ALA A 172 13.85 3.08 -4.81
CA ALA A 172 12.67 3.54 -4.09
C ALA A 172 11.37 3.30 -4.87
N ALA A 173 11.38 3.48 -6.19
CA ALA A 173 10.20 3.23 -7.02
C ALA A 173 9.82 1.73 -7.03
N GLU A 174 10.81 0.83 -7.16
CA GLU A 174 10.58 -0.61 -7.11
C GLU A 174 9.99 -1.06 -5.78
N LEU A 175 10.59 -0.64 -4.65
CA LEU A 175 10.11 -1.03 -3.33
C LEU A 175 8.73 -0.44 -3.02
N ALA A 176 8.47 0.82 -3.37
CA ALA A 176 7.14 1.42 -3.21
C ALA A 176 6.07 0.70 -4.04
N HIS A 177 6.43 0.24 -5.25
CA HIS A 177 5.51 -0.56 -6.07
C HIS A 177 5.23 -1.93 -5.46
N ALA A 178 6.26 -2.59 -4.90
CA ALA A 178 6.06 -3.86 -4.21
C ALA A 178 5.14 -3.74 -2.99
N ILE A 179 5.29 -2.68 -2.18
CA ILE A 179 4.40 -2.37 -1.06
C ILE A 179 2.96 -2.18 -1.56
N TYR A 180 2.77 -1.40 -2.63
CA TYR A 180 1.46 -1.21 -3.26
C TYR A 180 0.83 -2.54 -3.70
N MET A 181 1.60 -3.41 -4.34
CA MET A 181 1.09 -4.69 -4.84
C MET A 181 0.74 -5.66 -3.70
N ALA A 182 1.49 -5.64 -2.60
CA ALA A 182 1.18 -6.40 -1.40
C ALA A 182 -0.16 -5.97 -0.77
N ALA A 183 -0.34 -4.66 -0.56
CA ALA A 183 -1.59 -4.13 -0.03
C ALA A 183 -2.78 -4.42 -0.96
N ARG A 184 -2.58 -4.28 -2.27
CA ARG A 184 -3.62 -4.63 -3.26
C ARG A 184 -4.01 -6.11 -3.19
N ALA A 185 -3.09 -7.01 -2.88
CA ALA A 185 -3.40 -8.43 -2.72
C ALA A 185 -4.33 -8.68 -1.52
N VAL A 186 -4.16 -7.92 -0.42
CA VAL A 186 -5.08 -7.95 0.73
C VAL A 186 -6.49 -7.56 0.29
N ASP A 187 -6.62 -6.46 -0.43
CA ASP A 187 -7.94 -5.99 -0.85
C ASP A 187 -8.59 -6.93 -1.87
N MET A 188 -7.81 -7.54 -2.76
CA MET A 188 -8.30 -8.59 -3.65
C MET A 188 -8.84 -9.79 -2.87
N LYS A 189 -8.15 -10.23 -1.82
CA LYS A 189 -8.64 -11.31 -0.95
C LYS A 189 -9.93 -10.90 -0.23
N ASN A 190 -9.97 -9.71 0.37
CA ASN A 190 -11.15 -9.19 1.05
C ASN A 190 -12.36 -9.09 0.10
N THR A 191 -12.12 -8.64 -1.14
CA THR A 191 -13.13 -8.57 -2.20
C THR A 191 -13.65 -9.97 -2.55
N ALA A 192 -12.75 -10.96 -2.69
CA ALA A 192 -13.13 -12.34 -2.97
C ALA A 192 -13.96 -12.95 -1.82
N ASP A 193 -13.53 -12.77 -0.58
CA ASP A 193 -14.25 -13.26 0.61
C ASP A 193 -15.65 -12.62 0.73
N HIS A 194 -15.75 -11.32 0.39
CA HIS A 194 -17.01 -10.59 0.37
C HIS A 194 -17.94 -11.07 -0.75
N ARG A 195 -17.39 -11.31 -1.95
CA ARG A 195 -18.11 -11.89 -3.10
C ARG A 195 -18.67 -13.26 -2.75
N ASP A 196 -17.84 -14.14 -2.17
CA ASP A 196 -18.22 -15.52 -1.86
C ASP A 196 -19.30 -15.56 -0.78
N ALA A 197 -19.22 -14.69 0.22
CA ALA A 197 -20.26 -14.56 1.24
C ALA A 197 -21.59 -14.06 0.66
N ALA A 198 -21.57 -13.07 -0.23
CA ALA A 198 -22.79 -12.59 -0.88
C ALA A 198 -23.40 -13.69 -1.79
N ALA A 199 -22.57 -14.43 -2.53
CA ALA A 199 -23.02 -15.55 -3.33
C ALA A 199 -23.66 -16.65 -2.47
N GLN A 200 -23.05 -17.00 -1.32
CA GLN A 200 -23.60 -17.99 -0.39
C GLN A 200 -24.98 -17.59 0.13
N VAL A 201 -25.16 -16.32 0.53
CA VAL A 201 -26.48 -15.82 0.99
C VAL A 201 -27.55 -15.95 -0.10
N LEU A 202 -27.19 -15.67 -1.35
CA LEU A 202 -28.11 -15.85 -2.47
C LEU A 202 -28.45 -17.32 -2.68
N THR A 203 -27.46 -18.21 -2.62
CA THR A 203 -27.67 -19.66 -2.72
C THR A 203 -28.58 -20.19 -1.60
N ASP A 204 -28.35 -19.78 -0.34
CA ASP A 204 -29.16 -20.18 0.81
C ASP A 204 -30.62 -19.69 0.72
N ALA A 205 -30.82 -18.54 0.07
CA ALA A 205 -32.14 -18.01 -0.24
C ALA A 205 -32.78 -18.65 -1.49
N GLU A 206 -32.19 -19.70 -2.07
CA GLU A 206 -32.61 -20.34 -3.31
C GLU A 206 -32.73 -19.34 -4.48
N VAL A 207 -31.81 -18.37 -4.53
CA VAL A 207 -31.62 -17.53 -5.71
C VAL A 207 -30.61 -18.23 -6.61
N PRO A 208 -30.92 -18.46 -7.90
CA PRO A 208 -30.01 -19.11 -8.86
C PRO A 208 -28.78 -18.23 -9.16
N CYS A 209 -27.83 -18.23 -8.24
CA CYS A 209 -26.57 -17.52 -8.31
C CYS A 209 -25.46 -18.45 -8.80
N ALA A 210 -24.94 -18.18 -9.98
CA ALA A 210 -23.81 -18.91 -10.56
C ALA A 210 -23.03 -18.00 -11.52
N PRO A 211 -21.74 -18.27 -11.81
CA PRO A 211 -20.95 -17.44 -12.72
C PRO A 211 -21.56 -17.26 -14.13
N ALA A 212 -22.30 -18.27 -14.61
CA ALA A 212 -23.07 -18.23 -15.86
C ALA A 212 -24.59 -18.35 -15.61
N GLY A 213 -25.03 -18.00 -14.41
CA GLY A 213 -26.43 -18.04 -13.99
C GLY A 213 -27.16 -16.72 -14.23
N PRO A 214 -28.47 -16.69 -13.99
CA PRO A 214 -29.30 -15.49 -14.16
C PRO A 214 -28.97 -14.39 -13.16
N VAL A 215 -28.45 -14.73 -11.97
CA VAL A 215 -27.89 -13.78 -10.99
C VAL A 215 -26.40 -14.04 -10.85
N GLN A 216 -25.61 -12.98 -10.91
CA GLN A 216 -24.15 -13.06 -10.83
C GLN A 216 -23.63 -12.11 -9.75
N VAL A 217 -22.66 -12.61 -8.99
CA VAL A 217 -21.88 -11.81 -8.04
C VAL A 217 -20.43 -11.82 -8.51
N SER A 218 -19.89 -10.66 -8.83
CA SER A 218 -18.55 -10.51 -9.40
C SER A 218 -17.68 -9.56 -8.58
N ALA A 219 -16.41 -9.89 -8.44
CA ALA A 219 -15.39 -8.94 -7.98
C ALA A 219 -14.97 -8.06 -9.16
N GLY A 220 -15.12 -6.75 -9.03
CA GLY A 220 -14.67 -5.77 -10.00
C GLY A 220 -13.16 -5.51 -9.88
N LEU A 221 -12.58 -4.95 -10.95
CA LEU A 221 -11.17 -4.51 -10.95
C LEU A 221 -10.91 -3.34 -9.99
N ASP A 222 -11.97 -2.67 -9.58
CA ASP A 222 -12.04 -1.60 -8.58
C ASP A 222 -11.94 -2.11 -7.12
N GLY A 223 -11.84 -3.43 -6.90
CA GLY A 223 -11.82 -4.01 -5.56
C GLY A 223 -13.19 -4.01 -4.88
N ARG A 224 -14.28 -3.91 -5.67
CA ARG A 224 -15.66 -3.91 -5.16
C ARG A 224 -16.41 -5.13 -5.62
N VAL A 225 -17.50 -5.44 -4.93
CA VAL A 225 -18.38 -6.56 -5.27
C VAL A 225 -19.65 -6.03 -5.92
N TRP A 226 -19.99 -6.64 -7.05
CA TRP A 226 -21.09 -6.24 -7.92
C TRP A 226 -22.11 -7.36 -8.07
N LEU A 227 -23.38 -7.00 -8.02
CA LEU A 227 -24.53 -7.84 -8.32
C LEU A 227 -25.09 -7.46 -9.68
N SER A 228 -25.24 -8.43 -10.58
CA SER A 228 -25.86 -8.24 -11.89
C SER A 228 -26.87 -9.34 -12.20
N LEU A 229 -27.79 -9.04 -13.12
CA LEU A 229 -28.69 -10.02 -13.71
C LEU A 229 -28.38 -10.17 -15.20
N ASP A 230 -28.22 -11.41 -15.64
CA ASP A 230 -28.16 -11.70 -17.06
C ASP A 230 -29.56 -11.65 -17.67
N SER A 231 -29.80 -10.60 -18.45
CA SER A 231 -31.08 -10.37 -19.13
C SER A 231 -31.41 -11.42 -20.21
N THR A 232 -30.42 -12.17 -20.69
CA THR A 232 -30.61 -13.25 -21.67
C THR A 232 -31.02 -14.57 -20.99
N ALA A 233 -30.60 -14.77 -19.73
CA ALA A 233 -30.95 -15.94 -18.94
C ALA A 233 -32.38 -15.90 -18.36
N VAL A 234 -33.03 -14.72 -18.33
CA VAL A 234 -34.39 -14.54 -17.80
C VAL A 234 -35.27 -13.78 -18.81
N ALA A 235 -36.08 -14.52 -19.56
CA ALA A 235 -36.87 -13.99 -20.68
C ALA A 235 -37.98 -13.01 -20.24
N GLY A 236 -38.59 -13.19 -19.06
CA GLY A 236 -39.73 -12.40 -18.60
C GLY A 236 -39.38 -11.17 -17.74
N GLY A 237 -39.88 -9.98 -18.07
CA GLY A 237 -39.69 -8.77 -17.26
C GLY A 237 -40.34 -8.82 -15.86
N ALA A 238 -41.38 -9.65 -15.68
CA ALA A 238 -41.97 -9.91 -14.35
C ALA A 238 -41.13 -10.88 -13.52
N GLU A 239 -40.56 -11.91 -14.17
CA GLU A 239 -39.64 -12.87 -13.54
C GLU A 239 -38.36 -12.16 -13.10
N ARG A 240 -37.77 -11.32 -13.95
CA ARG A 240 -36.61 -10.49 -13.60
C ARG A 240 -36.85 -9.64 -12.37
N ARG A 241 -38.00 -8.96 -12.29
CA ARG A 241 -38.37 -8.14 -11.12
C ARG A 241 -38.55 -8.98 -9.86
N THR A 242 -39.13 -10.17 -9.97
CA THR A 242 -39.31 -11.08 -8.85
C THR A 242 -37.95 -11.58 -8.34
N LEU A 243 -37.08 -11.97 -9.27
CA LEU A 243 -35.73 -12.44 -8.99
C LEU A 243 -34.87 -11.34 -8.34
N SER A 244 -34.89 -10.13 -8.89
CA SER A 244 -34.20 -8.97 -8.32
C SER A 244 -34.65 -8.68 -6.89
N ARG A 245 -35.96 -8.67 -6.61
CA ARG A 245 -36.47 -8.44 -5.25
C ARG A 245 -36.04 -9.55 -4.30
N LYS A 246 -36.09 -10.81 -4.74
CA LYS A 246 -35.67 -11.95 -3.94
C LYS A 246 -34.18 -11.84 -3.56
N ALA A 247 -33.32 -11.55 -4.54
CA ALA A 247 -31.88 -11.36 -4.33
C ALA A 247 -31.57 -10.21 -3.37
N LEU A 248 -32.19 -9.04 -3.59
CA LEU A 248 -31.97 -7.87 -2.74
C LEU A 248 -32.51 -8.06 -1.32
N SER A 249 -33.66 -8.72 -1.16
CA SER A 249 -34.23 -9.05 0.15
C SER A 249 -33.33 -10.01 0.93
N ALA A 250 -32.78 -11.03 0.27
CA ALA A 250 -31.84 -11.97 0.88
C ALA A 250 -30.56 -11.26 1.37
N LEU A 251 -29.94 -10.45 0.51
CA LEU A 251 -28.73 -9.70 0.86
C LEU A 251 -28.99 -8.69 1.99
N ALA A 252 -30.07 -7.92 1.91
CA ALA A 252 -30.44 -6.98 2.97
C ALA A 252 -30.77 -7.69 4.29
N GLY A 253 -31.44 -8.85 4.24
CA GLY A 253 -31.72 -9.69 5.40
C GLY A 253 -30.45 -10.24 6.08
N ALA A 254 -29.38 -10.47 5.31
CA ALA A 254 -28.05 -10.83 5.81
C ALA A 254 -27.19 -9.60 6.20
N GLY A 255 -27.75 -8.39 6.13
CA GLY A 255 -27.10 -7.15 6.56
C GLY A 255 -26.16 -6.51 5.53
N PHE A 256 -26.17 -6.95 4.27
CA PHE A 256 -25.43 -6.30 3.19
C PHE A 256 -26.11 -4.98 2.79
N GLY A 257 -25.32 -3.93 2.59
CA GLY A 257 -25.79 -2.70 1.97
C GLY A 257 -25.84 -2.84 0.45
N ILE A 258 -26.76 -2.15 -0.21
CA ILE A 258 -26.85 -2.14 -1.67
C ILE A 258 -26.85 -0.70 -2.16
N THR A 259 -25.90 -0.37 -3.03
CA THR A 259 -25.76 0.95 -3.64
C THR A 259 -25.71 0.82 -5.16
N SER A 260 -25.91 1.92 -5.87
CA SER A 260 -25.86 1.92 -7.34
C SER A 260 -25.01 3.07 -7.83
N LEU A 261 -24.30 2.84 -8.94
CA LEU A 261 -23.64 3.92 -9.68
C LEU A 261 -24.69 4.86 -10.29
N GLY A 262 -24.55 6.17 -10.02
CA GLY A 262 -25.39 7.23 -10.58
C GLY A 262 -26.09 8.12 -9.53
N GLN A 263 -25.94 9.44 -9.68
CA GLN A 263 -26.42 10.49 -8.77
C GLN A 263 -27.95 10.68 -8.69
N PHE A 264 -28.75 9.93 -9.45
CA PHE A 264 -30.21 10.03 -9.39
C PHE A 264 -30.80 9.00 -8.42
N GLN A 265 -30.88 9.41 -7.15
CA GLN A 265 -31.68 8.76 -6.11
C GLN A 265 -33.18 8.95 -6.40
N ALA A 266 -33.81 8.01 -7.12
CA ALA A 266 -35.28 7.87 -7.12
C ALA A 266 -35.84 6.54 -7.69
N ALA A 267 -35.01 5.59 -8.13
CA ALA A 267 -35.51 4.33 -8.69
C ALA A 267 -35.23 3.14 -7.77
N ASP A 268 -36.28 2.35 -7.48
CA ASP A 268 -36.23 1.08 -6.76
C ASP A 268 -35.04 0.20 -7.25
N PRO A 269 -34.07 -0.15 -6.38
CA PRO A 269 -32.92 -0.97 -6.75
C PRO A 269 -33.31 -2.27 -7.46
N ALA A 270 -34.46 -2.88 -7.10
CA ALA A 270 -34.94 -4.08 -7.77
C ALA A 270 -35.32 -3.82 -9.23
N LEU A 271 -35.88 -2.64 -9.54
CA LEU A 271 -36.19 -2.25 -10.91
C LEU A 271 -34.92 -2.00 -11.72
N ARG A 272 -33.91 -1.36 -11.13
CA ARG A 272 -32.61 -1.10 -11.79
C ARG A 272 -31.91 -2.42 -12.12
N LEU A 273 -31.85 -3.32 -11.14
CA LEU A 273 -31.27 -4.64 -11.33
C LEU A 273 -32.04 -5.45 -12.39
N ALA A 274 -33.37 -5.41 -12.37
CA ALA A 274 -34.20 -6.08 -13.39
C ALA A 274 -34.03 -5.46 -14.79
N ALA A 275 -33.67 -4.18 -14.88
CA ALA A 275 -33.35 -3.47 -16.11
C ALA A 275 -31.92 -3.76 -16.62
N GLY A 276 -31.13 -4.59 -15.91
CA GLY A 276 -29.78 -4.97 -16.29
C GLY A 276 -28.68 -4.07 -15.73
N GLN A 277 -29.01 -3.13 -14.85
CA GLN A 277 -27.99 -2.34 -14.17
C GLN A 277 -27.32 -3.14 -13.05
N ALA A 278 -25.99 -3.17 -13.02
CA ALA A 278 -25.23 -3.73 -11.91
C ALA A 278 -25.34 -2.85 -10.66
N LEU A 279 -25.47 -3.49 -9.51
CA LEU A 279 -25.54 -2.84 -8.20
C LEU A 279 -24.31 -3.21 -7.37
N ARG A 280 -23.80 -2.26 -6.59
CA ARG A 280 -22.68 -2.51 -5.67
C ARG A 280 -23.22 -3.13 -4.38
N ILE A 281 -22.53 -4.17 -3.92
CA ILE A 281 -22.77 -4.83 -2.65
C ILE A 281 -21.77 -4.29 -1.62
N GLU A 282 -22.27 -3.60 -0.62
CA GLU A 282 -21.45 -3.12 0.50
C GLU A 282 -21.27 -4.22 1.56
N PRO A 283 -20.11 -4.27 2.24
CA PRO A 283 -19.86 -5.17 3.36
C PRO A 283 -20.94 -5.10 4.43
N CYS A 284 -21.26 -6.24 5.03
CA CYS A 284 -22.13 -6.29 6.19
C CYS A 284 -21.49 -5.51 7.36
N ALA A 285 -22.23 -4.59 7.96
CA ALA A 285 -21.75 -3.72 9.05
C ALA A 285 -21.17 -4.52 10.24
N ALA A 286 -21.69 -5.72 10.50
CA ALA A 286 -21.18 -6.61 11.54
C ALA A 286 -19.77 -7.18 11.23
N ARG A 287 -19.41 -7.36 9.95
CA ARG A 287 -18.06 -7.80 9.54
C ARG A 287 -17.04 -6.67 9.51
N GLN A 288 -17.46 -5.44 9.23
CA GLN A 288 -16.57 -4.27 9.31
C GLN A 288 -16.07 -4.02 10.75
N ALA A 289 -16.92 -4.27 11.75
CA ALA A 289 -16.54 -4.18 13.17
C ALA A 289 -15.51 -5.25 13.61
N LEU A 290 -15.52 -6.43 12.99
CA LEU A 290 -14.56 -7.51 13.26
C LEU A 290 -13.20 -7.28 12.57
N ALA A 291 -13.19 -6.67 11.39
CA ALA A 291 -11.95 -6.31 10.68
C ALA A 291 -11.21 -5.11 11.30
N THR A 292 -11.87 -4.35 12.19
CA THR A 292 -11.33 -3.16 12.85
C THR A 292 -11.02 -3.35 14.33
N ALA A 293 -11.33 -4.53 14.89
CA ALA A 293 -11.02 -4.85 16.28
C ALA A 293 -9.53 -5.21 16.40
N PRO A 294 -8.74 -4.50 17.23
CA PRO A 294 -7.38 -4.93 17.55
C PRO A 294 -7.47 -6.31 18.21
N GLN A 295 -6.85 -7.33 17.60
CA GLN A 295 -6.65 -8.60 18.28
C GLN A 295 -5.64 -8.33 19.40
N GLY A 296 -6.15 -8.37 20.64
CA GLY A 296 -5.38 -8.05 21.84
C GLY A 296 -4.33 -9.08 22.21
#